data_AF-A0A919P7G3-F1
#
_entry.id   AF-A0A919P7G3-F1
#
_cell.length_a   1.000
_cell.length_b   1.000
_cell.length_c   1.000
_cell.angle_alpha   90.00
_cell.angle_beta   90.00
_cell.angle_gamma   90.00
#
_symmetry.space_group_name_H-M   'P 1'
#
loop_
_entity.id
_entity.type
_entity.pdbx_description
1 polymer ?
#
loop_
_entity_poly.entity_id
_entity_poly.type
_entity_poly.pdbx_seq_one_letter_code
_entity_poly.pdbx_strand_id
1 'polypeptide(L)'
;MDDETQAAVQSERGAGDDATGVVMDLLAEHVPLTLLADLAVAEPRSAAILAAEGLPEDAWWEGEDDEGEVPGPGPRAEDDVPVDPDAAADVHPA
;
A
#
# COMPACT_ATOMS: atom_id res chain seq x y z
N MET A 1 7.48 17.88 -33.38
CA MET A 1 6.77 16.59 -33.45
C MET A 1 6.40 16.24 -32.01
N ASP A 2 5.52 17.04 -31.41
CA ASP A 2 5.30 17.05 -29.95
C ASP A 2 3.82 16.80 -29.61
N ASP A 3 2.94 16.79 -30.62
CA ASP A 3 1.50 16.69 -30.50
C ASP A 3 1.03 15.24 -30.24
N GLU A 4 1.70 14.27 -30.87
CA GLU A 4 1.39 12.83 -30.74
C GLU A 4 1.75 12.29 -29.34
N THR A 5 2.87 12.74 -28.78
CA THR A 5 3.31 12.40 -27.42
C THR A 5 2.38 13.03 -26.37
N GLN A 6 1.88 14.24 -26.63
CA GLN A 6 0.97 14.96 -25.74
C GLN A 6 -0.45 14.36 -25.73
N ALA A 7 -0.89 13.75 -26.84
CA ALA A 7 -2.15 13.01 -26.90
C ALA A 7 -2.09 11.70 -26.10
N ALA A 8 -0.97 10.97 -26.16
CA ALA A 8 -0.77 9.73 -25.41
C ALA A 8 -0.82 9.97 -23.88
N VAL A 9 -0.05 10.94 -23.37
CA VAL A 9 -0.03 11.27 -21.93
C VAL A 9 -1.35 11.82 -21.39
N GLN A 10 -2.15 12.48 -22.24
CA GLN A 10 -3.48 12.95 -21.86
C GLN A 10 -4.50 11.80 -21.82
N SER A 11 -4.38 10.82 -22.71
CA SER A 11 -5.21 9.62 -22.71
C SER A 11 -4.95 8.74 -21.49
N GLU A 12 -3.69 8.65 -21.05
CA GLU A 12 -3.32 7.95 -19.80
C GLU A 12 -3.85 8.68 -18.55
N ARG A 13 -3.81 10.02 -18.54
CA ARG A 13 -4.37 10.83 -17.44
C ARG A 13 -5.89 10.70 -17.31
N GLY A 14 -6.60 10.61 -18.43
CA GLY A 14 -8.06 10.38 -18.45
C GLY A 14 -8.44 8.97 -17.98
N ALA A 15 -7.67 7.95 -18.39
CA ALA A 15 -7.88 6.58 -17.93
C ALA A 15 -7.57 6.36 -16.44
N GLY A 16 -6.67 7.17 -15.85
CA GLY A 16 -6.33 7.10 -14.43
C GLY A 16 -7.44 7.58 -13.48
N ASP A 17 -8.27 8.52 -13.91
CA ASP A 17 -9.43 9.01 -13.13
C ASP A 17 -10.52 7.93 -13.06
N ASP A 18 -10.80 7.27 -14.20
CA ASP A 18 -11.74 6.14 -14.29
C ASP A 18 -11.24 4.90 -13.52
N ALA A 19 -9.95 4.57 -13.61
CA ALA A 19 -9.36 3.45 -12.87
C ALA A 19 -9.42 3.66 -11.36
N THR A 20 -9.19 4.89 -10.90
CA THR A 20 -9.31 5.23 -9.47
C THR A 20 -10.76 5.10 -9.00
N GLY A 21 -11.73 5.54 -9.79
CA GLY A 21 -13.16 5.36 -9.50
C GLY A 21 -13.54 3.88 -9.34
N VAL A 22 -13.12 3.04 -10.27
CA VAL A 22 -13.37 1.58 -10.23
C VAL A 22 -12.75 0.92 -8.99
N VAL A 23 -11.52 1.30 -8.62
CA VAL A 23 -10.87 0.80 -7.40
C VAL A 23 -11.66 1.20 -6.15
N MET A 24 -12.13 2.44 -6.08
CA MET A 24 -12.90 2.93 -4.94
C MET A 24 -14.26 2.23 -4.83
N ASP A 25 -14.92 1.94 -5.95
CA ASP A 25 -16.17 1.18 -5.98
C ASP A 25 -15.95 -0.25 -5.46
N LEU A 26 -14.89 -0.93 -5.89
CA LEU A 26 -14.57 -2.28 -5.42
C LEU A 26 -14.20 -2.32 -3.92
N LEU A 27 -13.49 -1.31 -3.42
CA LEU A 27 -13.22 -1.16 -1.99
C LEU A 27 -14.52 -0.93 -1.19
N ALA A 28 -15.47 -0.15 -1.73
CA ALA A 28 -16.80 0.03 -1.13
C ALA A 28 -17.62 -1.28 -1.12
N GLU A 29 -17.43 -2.14 -2.13
CA GLU A 29 -17.97 -3.50 -2.18
C GLU A 29 -17.21 -4.50 -1.29
N HIS A 30 -16.27 -4.03 -0.46
CA HIS A 30 -15.47 -4.84 0.47
C HIS A 30 -14.53 -5.83 -0.22
N VAL A 31 -14.12 -5.55 -1.46
CA VAL A 31 -13.04 -6.30 -2.10
C VAL A 31 -11.72 -5.97 -1.38
N PRO A 32 -10.95 -6.98 -0.93
CA PRO A 32 -9.69 -6.73 -0.23
C PRO A 32 -8.67 -6.00 -1.10
N LEU A 33 -8.00 -5.00 -0.53
CA LEU A 33 -6.94 -4.24 -1.20
C LEU A 33 -5.83 -5.15 -1.74
N THR A 34 -5.51 -6.25 -1.03
CA THR A 34 -4.51 -7.24 -1.47
C THR A 34 -4.88 -7.89 -2.80
N LEU A 35 -6.16 -8.23 -3.00
CA LEU A 35 -6.64 -8.84 -4.24
C LEU A 35 -6.63 -7.81 -5.39
N LEU A 36 -6.97 -6.55 -5.11
CA LEU A 36 -6.88 -5.48 -6.11
C LEU A 36 -5.44 -5.26 -6.55
N ALA A 37 -4.49 -5.29 -5.62
CA ALA A 37 -3.06 -5.19 -5.93
C ALA A 37 -2.57 -6.36 -6.78
N ASP A 38 -3.02 -7.59 -6.50
CA ASP A 38 -2.68 -8.78 -7.29
C ASP A 38 -3.21 -8.69 -8.74
N LEU A 39 -4.39 -8.10 -8.93
CA LEU A 39 -5.03 -7.93 -10.24
C LEU A 39 -4.51 -6.72 -11.02
N ALA A 40 -4.03 -5.68 -10.33
CA ALA A 40 -3.51 -4.46 -10.92
C ALA A 40 -2.13 -4.63 -11.57
N VAL A 41 -1.53 -5.83 -11.50
CA VAL A 41 -0.17 -6.07 -12.01
C VAL A 41 -0.13 -6.03 -13.54
N ALA A 42 0.16 -4.84 -14.06
CA ALA A 42 0.82 -4.65 -15.34
C ALA A 42 1.95 -3.63 -15.14
N GLU A 43 3.16 -4.09 -14.78
CA GLU A 43 4.47 -3.44 -15.01
C GLU A 43 5.64 -4.27 -14.40
N PRO A 44 6.93 -3.94 -14.65
CA PRO A 44 7.99 -4.94 -14.60
C PRO A 44 8.09 -5.60 -13.23
N ARG A 45 8.12 -6.94 -13.23
CA ARG A 45 8.44 -7.72 -12.02
C ARG A 45 9.68 -7.10 -11.39
N SER A 46 9.69 -6.92 -10.06
CA SER A 46 10.76 -6.27 -9.30
C SER A 46 12.18 -6.69 -9.71
N ALA A 47 12.36 -7.92 -10.19
CA ALA A 47 13.60 -8.42 -10.79
C ALA A 47 14.15 -7.57 -11.96
N ALA A 48 13.30 -7.03 -12.82
CA ALA A 48 13.71 -6.17 -13.94
C ALA A 48 14.15 -4.77 -13.48
N ILE A 49 13.51 -4.24 -12.44
CA ILE A 49 13.91 -2.96 -11.80
C ILE A 49 15.28 -3.13 -11.15
N LEU A 50 15.44 -4.18 -10.34
CA LEU A 50 16.72 -4.50 -9.70
C LEU A 50 17.85 -4.78 -10.72
N ALA A 51 17.52 -5.35 -11.88
CA ALA A 51 18.51 -5.55 -12.95
C ALA A 51 18.94 -4.24 -13.64
N ALA A 52 18.05 -3.25 -13.71
CA ALA A 52 18.34 -1.96 -14.32
C ALA A 52 19.05 -0.99 -13.36
N GLU A 53 18.66 -0.99 -12.08
CA GLU A 53 19.09 -0.02 -11.09
C GLU A 53 20.12 -0.58 -10.10
N GLY A 54 20.21 -1.91 -9.97
CA GLY A 54 21.03 -2.60 -8.98
C GLY A 54 20.28 -2.85 -7.67
N LEU A 55 20.94 -3.55 -6.75
CA LEU A 55 20.49 -3.67 -5.36
C LEU A 55 20.86 -2.38 -4.60
N PRO A 56 20.07 -1.96 -3.61
CA PRO A 56 20.48 -0.90 -2.71
C PRO A 56 21.73 -1.30 -1.91
N GLU A 57 22.50 -0.30 -1.49
CA GLU A 57 23.72 -0.49 -0.70
C GLU A 57 23.41 -1.14 0.67
N ASP A 58 22.30 -0.73 1.29
CA ASP A 58 21.82 -1.24 2.57
C ASP A 58 20.46 -1.95 2.40
N ALA A 59 20.46 -3.28 2.51
CA ALA A 59 19.25 -4.11 2.41
C ALA A 59 18.50 -4.16 3.75
N TRP A 60 17.77 -3.09 4.08
CA TRP A 60 17.01 -2.93 5.32
C TRP A 60 15.96 -4.04 5.61
N TRP A 61 15.66 -4.91 4.63
CA TRP A 61 14.76 -6.05 4.75
C TRP A 61 15.45 -7.36 5.13
N GLU A 62 16.79 -7.43 5.04
CA GLU A 62 17.53 -8.53 5.61
C GLU A 62 17.59 -8.25 7.12
N GLY A 63 16.71 -8.92 7.86
CA GLY A 63 16.83 -8.94 9.31
C GLY A 63 18.22 -9.41 9.67
N GLU A 64 18.89 -8.70 10.57
CA GLU A 64 20.15 -9.11 11.16
C GLU A 64 19.89 -10.42 11.93
N ASP A 65 19.94 -11.56 11.24
CA ASP A 65 19.93 -12.88 11.87
C ASP A 65 21.28 -13.18 12.60
N ASP A 66 22.17 -12.18 12.71
CA ASP A 66 23.47 -12.27 13.38
C ASP A 66 23.60 -11.16 14.45
N GLU A 67 23.17 -11.48 15.67
CA GLU A 67 23.66 -10.97 16.97
C GLU A 67 23.83 -9.45 17.17
N GLY A 68 22.94 -8.62 16.62
CA GLY A 68 22.76 -7.22 17.03
C GLY A 68 21.35 -7.02 17.56
N GLU A 69 21.22 -6.61 18.83
CA GLU A 69 19.95 -6.31 19.51
C GLU A 69 18.98 -5.49 18.64
N VAL A 70 18.13 -6.19 17.87
CA VAL A 70 16.87 -5.63 17.42
C VAL A 70 16.08 -5.42 18.71
N PRO A 71 15.68 -4.20 19.11
CA PRO A 71 14.64 -4.09 20.11
C PRO A 71 13.47 -4.81 19.46
N GLY A 72 13.18 -6.02 19.93
CA GLY A 72 12.00 -6.74 19.51
C GLY A 72 10.79 -5.83 19.69
N PRO A 73 9.61 -6.21 19.19
CA PRO A 73 8.40 -5.72 19.83
C PRO A 73 8.44 -6.23 21.29
N GLY A 74 9.20 -5.56 22.17
CA GLY A 74 8.89 -5.50 23.58
C GLY A 74 7.42 -5.12 23.66
N PRO A 75 6.71 -5.59 24.70
CA PRO A 75 5.25 -5.54 24.76
C PRO A 75 4.84 -4.19 24.24
N ARG A 76 4.18 -4.18 23.08
CA ARG A 76 3.65 -2.95 22.51
C ARG A 76 2.91 -2.33 23.69
N ALA A 77 3.01 -1.04 23.91
CA ALA A 77 2.17 -0.36 24.88
C ALA A 77 0.68 -0.37 24.42
N GLU A 78 0.21 -1.48 23.83
CA GLU A 78 -1.19 -1.80 23.56
C GLU A 78 -1.98 -1.96 24.87
N ASP A 79 -1.29 -2.13 26.01
CA ASP A 79 -1.87 -2.04 27.36
C ASP A 79 -1.94 -0.60 27.93
N ASP A 80 -1.35 0.41 27.26
CA ASP A 80 -1.39 1.82 27.67
C ASP A 80 -2.24 2.68 26.72
N VAL A 81 -3.16 2.04 25.99
CA VAL A 81 -4.24 2.77 25.34
C VAL A 81 -5.33 2.96 26.41
N PRO A 82 -5.54 4.19 26.94
CA PRO A 82 -6.64 4.42 27.87
C PRO A 82 -7.93 4.00 27.17
N VAL A 83 -8.64 3.04 27.77
CA VAL A 83 -9.95 2.65 27.28
C VAL A 83 -10.81 3.92 27.27
N ASP A 84 -11.25 4.34 26.09
CA ASP A 84 -12.08 5.53 25.96
C ASP A 84 -13.39 5.26 26.73
N PRO A 85 -13.68 6.00 27.82
CA PRO A 85 -14.90 5.80 28.59
C PRO A 85 -16.17 6.11 27.77
N ASP A 86 -16.05 6.76 26.61
CA ASP A 86 -17.15 7.09 25.70
C ASP A 86 -17.42 5.97 24.67
N ALA A 87 -16.46 5.06 24.43
CA ALA A 87 -16.63 3.98 23.45
C ALA A 87 -17.72 2.95 23.83
N ALA A 88 -18.14 2.92 25.10
CA ALA A 88 -19.21 2.04 25.58
C ALA A 88 -20.61 2.70 25.57
N ALA A 89 -20.73 3.98 25.21
CA ALA A 89 -21.98 4.73 25.37
C ALA A 89 -22.96 4.58 24.19
N ASP A 90 -22.52 4.12 23.01
CA ASP A 90 -23.37 4.09 21.81
C ASP A 90 -24.01 2.71 21.53
N VAL A 91 -24.65 2.14 22.56
CA VAL A 91 -25.75 1.18 22.34
C VAL A 91 -27.05 1.95 22.55
N HIS A 92 -27.51 2.63 21.50
CA HIS A 92 -28.86 3.21 21.46
C HIS A 92 -29.86 2.16 20.92
N PRO A 93 -30.70 1.54 21.77
CA PRO A 93 -31.92 0.91 21.30
C PRO A 93 -33.04 1.95 21.16
N ALA A 94 -33.77 1.90 20.05
CA ALA A 94 -35.14 2.37 19.95
C ALA A 94 -35.95 1.36 19.13
#